data_AF-A0A240EJS9-F1
#
_entry.id   AF-A0A240EJS9-F1
#
_cell.length_a   1.000
_cell.length_b   1.000
_cell.length_c   1.000
_cell.angle_alpha   90.00
_cell.angle_beta   90.00
_cell.angle_gamma   90.00
#
_symmetry.space_group_name_H-M   'P 1'
#
loop_
_entity.id
_entity.type
_entity.pdbx_description
1 polymer ?
#
loop_
_entity_poly.entity_id
_entity_poly.type
_entity_poly.pdbx_seq_one_letter_code
_entity_poly.pdbx_strand_id
1 'polypeptide(L)' 'MEMVCGTCRQFSRAKSQQKNLCNAWGNPTTMTRVACEFWMPKSMPIFQYPKEANKGSDEKCD' A
#
# COMPACT_ATOMS: atom_id res chain seq x y z
N MET A 1 -1.53 18.41 5.30
CA MET A 1 -1.23 17.25 4.41
C MET A 1 -2.34 16.25 4.64
N GLU A 2 -3.22 16.05 3.67
CA GLU A 2 -4.39 15.18 3.85
C GLU A 2 -3.98 13.70 3.77
N MET A 3 -4.44 12.90 4.73
CA MET A 3 -4.27 11.44 4.71
C MET A 3 -5.36 10.86 3.81
N VAL A 4 -5.01 10.60 2.56
CA VAL A 4 -5.89 10.00 1.55
C VAL A 4 -5.28 8.70 1.03
N CYS A 5 -6.10 7.86 0.41
CA CYS A 5 -5.61 6.61 -0.19
C CYS A 5 -4.47 6.87 -1.18
N GLY A 6 -4.50 7.94 -1.98
CA GLY A 6 -3.43 8.27 -2.92
C GLY A 6 -2.03 8.45 -2.31
N THR A 7 -1.96 8.84 -1.03
CA THR A 7 -0.71 9.01 -0.28
C THR A 7 -0.32 7.78 0.54
N CYS A 8 -1.18 6.76 0.57
CA CYS A 8 -0.94 5.50 1.27
C CYS A 8 0.00 4.57 0.50
N ARG A 9 0.86 3.84 1.22
CA ARG A 9 1.69 2.75 0.69
C ARG A 9 0.86 1.59 0.15
N GLN A 10 -0.33 1.36 0.70
CA GLN A 10 -1.21 0.24 0.32
C GLN A 10 -2.08 0.53 -0.92
N PHE A 11 -2.03 1.75 -1.45
CA PHE A 11 -2.84 2.13 -2.60
C PHE A 11 -2.21 1.62 -3.90
N SER A 12 -3.00 0.83 -4.64
CA SER A 12 -2.64 0.36 -5.97
C SER A 12 -3.42 1.16 -7.00
N ARG A 13 -2.69 1.93 -7.82
CA ARG A 13 -3.28 2.63 -8.97
C ARG A 13 -3.47 1.63 -10.10
N ALA A 14 -4.71 1.48 -10.55
CA ALA A 14 -4.96 0.60 -11.67
C ALA A 14 -4.58 1.28 -12.99
N LYS A 15 -3.99 0.51 -13.92
CA LYS A 15 -3.71 0.98 -15.28
C LYS A 15 -5.00 0.82 -16.09
N SER A 16 -5.36 1.87 -16.83
CA SER A 16 -6.50 2.04 -17.77
C SER A 16 -7.68 1.04 -17.70
N GLN A 17 -8.91 1.58 -17.58
CA GLN A 17 -10.19 0.85 -17.49
C GLN A 17 -10.44 0.04 -16.20
N GLN A 18 -9.47 -0.05 -15.30
CA GLN A 18 -9.63 -0.70 -14.00
C GLN A 18 -9.81 0.31 -12.85
N LYS A 19 -10.51 -0.08 -11.77
CA LYS A 19 -10.69 0.73 -10.55
C LYS A 19 -9.43 0.65 -9.68
N ASN A 20 -9.04 1.76 -9.04
CA ASN A 20 -7.94 1.70 -8.05
C ASN A 20 -8.33 0.78 -6.89
N LEU A 21 -7.35 0.20 -6.21
CA LEU A 21 -7.57 -0.74 -5.12
C LEU A 21 -6.84 -0.28 -3.85
N CYS A 22 -7.44 -0.54 -2.69
CA CYS A 22 -6.75 -0.48 -1.42
C CYS A 22 -6.34 -1.90 -1.01
N ASN A 23 -5.05 -2.19 -0.99
CA ASN A 23 -4.55 -3.55 -0.73
C ASN A 23 -4.68 -3.98 0.74
N ALA A 24 -4.99 -3.05 1.68
CA ALA A 24 -5.21 -3.38 3.09
C ALA A 24 -6.40 -4.34 3.32
N TRP A 25 -7.38 -4.28 2.41
CA TRP A 25 -8.70 -4.93 2.53
C TRP A 25 -9.29 -5.31 1.17
N GLY A 26 -8.50 -5.26 0.09
CA GLY A 26 -8.86 -5.75 -1.24
C GLY A 26 -10.01 -5.04 -1.97
N ASN A 27 -10.44 -3.86 -1.51
CA ASN A 27 -11.63 -3.19 -2.04
C ASN A 27 -11.30 -2.06 -3.03
N PRO A 28 -12.19 -1.81 -4.03
CA PRO A 28 -12.10 -0.65 -4.90
C PRO A 28 -12.04 0.67 -4.12
N THR A 29 -11.20 1.59 -4.57
CA THR A 29 -10.99 2.88 -3.93
C THR A 29 -10.65 3.98 -4.93
N THR A 30 -10.50 5.22 -4.44
CA THR A 30 -10.13 6.39 -5.24
C THR A 30 -8.94 7.11 -4.59
N MET A 31 -8.20 7.87 -5.39
CA MET A 31 -6.99 8.56 -4.92
C MET A 31 -7.29 9.61 -3.83
N THR A 32 -8.46 10.25 -3.90
CA THR A 32 -8.91 11.32 -3.00
C THR A 32 -9.73 10.82 -1.80
N ARG A 33 -10.02 9.52 -1.72
CA ARG A 33 -10.74 8.95 -0.57
C ARG A 33 -9.91 9.16 0.69
N VAL A 34 -10.57 9.60 1.77
CA VAL A 34 -9.98 9.65 3.12
C VAL A 34 -9.36 8.30 3.47
N ALA A 35 -8.17 8.34 4.06
CA ALA A 35 -7.43 7.19 4.54
C ALA A 35 -8.28 6.31 5.48
N CYS A 36 -8.14 4.99 5.34
CA CYS A 36 -8.65 4.05 6.32
C CYS A 36 -7.70 3.93 7.52
N GLU A 37 -8.12 3.23 8.58
CA GLU A 37 -7.31 2.99 9.77
C GLU A 37 -5.97 2.27 9.50
N PHE A 38 -5.88 1.51 8.40
CA PHE A 38 -4.65 0.83 7.95
C PHE A 38 -3.71 1.70 7.09
N TRP A 39 -3.88 3.03 7.10
CA TRP A 39 -3.04 3.92 6.31
C TRP A 39 -1.58 3.84 6.73
N MET A 40 -0.70 3.72 5.75
CA MET A 40 0.74 3.73 5.96
C MET A 40 1.36 4.76 5.03
N PRO A 41 2.26 5.63 5.52
CA PRO A 41 2.96 6.57 4.66
C PRO A 41 3.82 5.83 3.64
N LYS A 42 3.91 6.34 2.41
CA LYS A 42 4.97 5.92 1.49
C LYS A 42 6.30 6.29 2.14
N SER A 43 7.22 5.33 2.26
CA SER A 43 8.51 5.52 2.90
C SER A 43 9.23 6.71 2.23
N MET A 44 9.38 7.81 2.96
CA MET A 44 10.25 8.90 2.55
C MET A 44 11.71 8.44 2.78
N PRO A 45 12.65 8.76 1.90
CA PRO A 45 14.05 8.28 1.97
C PRO A 45 14.85 8.78 3.19
N ILE A 46 14.22 9.52 4.12
CA ILE A 46 14.91 10.19 5.24
C ILE A 46 14.84 9.38 6.55
N PHE A 47 13.95 8.38 6.66
CA PHE A 47 13.89 7.51 7.83
C PHE A 47 13.91 6.03 7.42
N GLN A 48 15.10 5.42 7.48
CA GLN A 48 15.24 3.96 7.52
C GLN A 48 14.61 3.48 8.84
N TYR A 49 13.34 3.12 8.79
CA TYR A 49 12.80 2.17 9.77
C TYR A 49 13.44 0.81 9.48
N PRO A 50 13.96 0.10 10.49
CA PRO A 50 14.53 -1.23 10.30
C PRO A 50 13.48 -2.12 9.65
N LYS A 51 13.85 -2.78 8.55
CA LYS A 51 13.08 -3.89 7.97
C LYS A 51 12.98 -4.98 9.03
N GLU A 52 11.87 -5.04 9.75
CA GLU A 52 11.47 -6.29 10.36
C GLU A 52 11.13 -7.27 9.24
N ALA A 53 11.72 -8.46 9.37
CA ALA A 53 11.91 -9.44 8.33
C ALA A 53 10.59 -9.84 7.66
N ASN A 54 10.53 -9.64 6.34
CA ASN A 54 9.65 -10.42 5.50
C ASN A 54 10.21 -11.85 5.52
N LYS A 55 9.60 -12.73 6.32
CA LYS A 55 9.87 -14.16 6.32
C LYS A 55 9.38 -14.71 4.98
N GLY A 56 10.26 -14.66 3.99
CA GLY A 56 10.13 -15.44 2.78
C GLY A 56 10.04 -16.91 3.18
N SER A 57 8.91 -17.52 2.88
CA SER A 57 8.78 -18.97 2.79
C SER A 57 8.59 -19.25 1.30
N ASP A 58 9.67 -19.07 0.54
CA ASP A 58 9.82 -19.69 -0.78
C ASP A 58 9.97 -21.20 -0.49
N GLU A 59 8.86 -21.92 -0.60
CA GLU A 59 8.87 -23.37 -0.60
C GLU A 59 9.55 -23.82 -1.89
N LYS A 60 10.76 -24.34 -1.71
CA LYS A 60 11.69 -24.76 -2.75
C LYS A 60 11.12 -25.93 -3.55
N CYS A 61 11.01 -25.77 -4.87
CA CYS A 61 11.00 -26.91 -5.79
C CYS A 61 12.41 -27.53 -5.83
N ASP A 62 12.55 -28.77 -5.39
CA ASP A 62 13.43 -29.82 -5.94
C ASP A 62 12.81 -31.18 -5.61
#